data_AF-A0A1G1VF09-F1
#
_entry.id   AF-A0A1G1VF09-F1
#
_cell.length_a   1.000
_cell.length_b   1.000
_cell.length_c   1.000
_cell.angle_alpha   90.00
_cell.angle_beta   90.00
_cell.angle_gamma   90.00
#
_symmetry.space_group_name_H-M   'P 1'
#
loop_
_entity.id
_entity.type
_entity.pdbx_description
1 polymer ?
#
loop_
_entity_poly.entity_id
_entity_poly.type
_entity_poly.pdbx_seq_one_letter_code
_entity_poly.pdbx_strand_id
1 'polypeptide(L)'
;MNSQKAFTFIELIVVVSIIAIISAMGIVGYPIYLKRARDVQRKNDLKQYQVALNSFANSNSMLYPASTTTSSISSFCSSYLTNYIQGCFQDIFNLRDSSFDYNYQAQSRSGGGIIGSAEATKWVLWAKLEVGSKYWVVCSNGKVGEKASTGFIVTGANCPL
;
A
#
# COMPACT_ATOMS: atom_id res chain seq x y z
N MET A 1 -42.30 -37.38 29.68
CA MET A 1 -41.14 -37.37 30.60
C MET A 1 -39.92 -36.97 29.79
N ASN A 2 -39.45 -35.73 29.96
CA ASN A 2 -38.31 -35.21 29.19
C ASN A 2 -37.01 -35.58 29.91
N SER A 3 -36.31 -36.60 29.43
CA SER A 3 -34.94 -36.89 29.85
C SER A 3 -34.01 -35.79 29.35
N GLN A 4 -33.63 -34.87 30.23
CA GLN A 4 -32.52 -33.97 29.96
C GLN A 4 -31.22 -34.77 30.10
N LYS A 5 -30.55 -34.99 28.97
CA LYS A 5 -29.21 -35.58 28.96
C LYS A 5 -28.23 -34.54 29.48
N ALA A 6 -27.67 -34.78 30.66
CA ALA A 6 -26.54 -34.02 31.18
C ALA A 6 -25.24 -34.57 30.57
N PHE A 7 -24.34 -33.68 30.18
CA PHE A 7 -23.01 -34.04 29.69
C PHE A 7 -22.15 -34.63 30.80
N THR A 8 -21.31 -35.60 30.46
CA THR A 8 -20.38 -36.21 31.41
C THR A 8 -19.20 -35.27 31.70
N PHE A 9 -18.62 -35.38 32.90
CA PHE A 9 -17.44 -34.58 33.26
C PHE A 9 -16.32 -34.81 32.25
N ILE A 10 -16.07 -36.07 31.86
CA ILE A 10 -15.02 -36.42 30.91
C ILE A 10 -15.21 -35.81 29.51
N GLU A 11 -16.45 -35.71 29.02
CA GLU A 11 -16.73 -34.99 27.77
C GLU A 11 -16.32 -33.53 27.84
N LEU A 12 -16.64 -32.86 28.96
CA LEU A 12 -16.27 -31.46 29.14
C LEU A 12 -14.74 -31.30 29.17
N ILE A 13 -14.03 -32.19 29.87
CA ILE A 13 -12.58 -32.10 30.06
C ILE A 13 -11.84 -32.37 28.72
N VAL A 14 -12.31 -33.32 27.91
CA VAL A 14 -11.74 -33.61 26.59
C VAL A 14 -11.91 -32.41 25.63
N VAL A 15 -13.06 -31.74 25.67
CA VAL A 15 -13.31 -30.58 24.82
C VAL A 15 -12.40 -29.40 25.19
N VAL A 16 -12.28 -29.05 26.46
CA VAL A 16 -11.39 -27.94 26.87
C VAL A 16 -9.92 -28.25 26.64
N SER A 17 -9.51 -29.52 26.74
CA SER A 17 -8.13 -29.92 26.43
C SER A 17 -7.81 -29.85 24.93
N ILE A 18 -8.73 -30.24 24.06
CA ILE A 18 -8.56 -30.04 22.60
C ILE A 18 -8.51 -28.55 22.26
N ILE A 19 -9.40 -27.72 22.83
CA ILE A 19 -9.39 -26.27 22.62
C ILE A 19 -8.08 -25.64 23.12
N ALA A 20 -7.55 -26.10 24.26
CA ALA A 20 -6.27 -25.62 24.80
C ALA A 20 -5.09 -25.91 23.86
N ILE A 21 -5.05 -27.10 23.26
CA ILE A 21 -3.98 -27.48 22.31
C ILE A 21 -4.06 -26.63 21.03
N ILE A 22 -5.25 -26.50 20.42
CA ILE A 22 -5.42 -25.74 19.17
C ILE A 22 -5.17 -24.24 19.39
N SER A 23 -5.64 -23.69 20.51
CA SER A 23 -5.46 -22.27 20.83
C SER A 23 -3.99 -21.90 21.07
N ALA A 24 -3.20 -22.76 21.69
CA ALA A 24 -1.76 -22.55 21.89
C ALA A 24 -1.00 -22.43 20.55
N MET A 25 -1.40 -23.18 19.52
CA MET A 25 -0.73 -23.18 18.22
C MET A 25 -1.11 -21.97 17.34
N GLY A 26 -2.35 -21.46 17.45
CA GLY A 26 -2.86 -20.42 16.55
C GLY A 26 -2.20 -19.04 16.71
N ILE A 27 -1.68 -18.73 17.88
CA ILE A 27 -1.25 -17.35 18.23
C ILE A 27 0.08 -16.96 17.56
N VAL A 28 0.99 -17.92 17.32
CA VAL A 28 2.38 -17.63 16.94
C VAL A 28 2.49 -17.06 15.51
N GLY A 29 1.62 -17.47 14.59
CA GLY A 29 1.68 -17.05 13.18
C GLY A 29 0.83 -15.82 12.83
N TYR A 30 -0.22 -15.55 13.61
CA TYR A 30 -1.27 -14.58 13.29
C TYR A 30 -0.75 -13.16 12.96
N PRO A 31 0.23 -12.58 13.68
CA PRO A 31 0.71 -11.23 13.39
C PRO A 31 1.36 -11.11 12.00
N ILE A 32 2.07 -12.14 11.53
CA ILE A 32 2.74 -12.12 10.23
C ILE A 32 1.71 -12.16 9.08
N TYR A 33 0.64 -12.95 9.23
CA TYR A 33 -0.43 -12.99 8.23
C TYR A 33 -1.12 -11.66 8.09
N LEU A 34 -1.41 -10.97 9.21
CA LEU A 34 -1.98 -9.63 9.17
C LEU A 34 -1.06 -8.62 8.48
N LYS A 35 0.25 -8.68 8.73
CA LYS A 35 1.25 -7.83 8.03
C LYS A 35 1.22 -8.06 6.53
N ARG A 36 1.21 -9.33 6.09
CA ARG A 36 1.13 -9.70 4.67
C ARG A 36 -0.16 -9.24 4.02
N ALA A 37 -1.30 -9.35 4.71
CA ALA A 37 -2.58 -8.88 4.19
C ALA A 37 -2.59 -7.36 3.96
N ARG A 38 -1.98 -6.60 4.88
CA ARG A 38 -1.80 -5.15 4.69
C ARG A 38 -0.82 -4.81 3.59
N ASP A 39 0.28 -5.54 3.46
CA ASP A 39 1.19 -5.37 2.34
C ASP A 39 0.49 -5.62 0.99
N VAL A 40 -0.44 -6.57 0.91
CA VAL A 40 -1.30 -6.76 -0.27
C VAL A 40 -2.20 -5.54 -0.51
N GLN A 41 -2.82 -4.99 0.55
CA GLN A 41 -3.61 -3.77 0.43
C GLN A 41 -2.77 -2.60 -0.12
N ARG A 42 -1.57 -2.37 0.43
CA ARG A 42 -0.64 -1.33 -0.05
C ARG A 42 -0.32 -1.48 -1.53
N LYS A 43 -0.02 -2.71 -1.96
CA LYS A 43 0.27 -3.03 -3.36
C LYS A 43 -0.94 -2.72 -4.27
N ASN A 44 -2.14 -3.04 -3.81
CA ASN A 44 -3.39 -2.75 -4.53
C ASN A 44 -3.68 -1.24 -4.59
N ASP A 45 -3.48 -0.51 -3.50
CA ASP A 45 -3.68 0.95 -3.46
C ASP A 45 -2.74 1.66 -4.44
N LEU A 46 -1.45 1.30 -4.45
CA LEU A 46 -0.49 1.82 -5.42
C LEU A 46 -0.85 1.46 -6.86
N LYS A 47 -1.45 0.28 -7.09
CA LYS A 47 -1.94 -0.11 -8.41
C LYS A 47 -3.12 0.75 -8.85
N GLN A 48 -4.03 1.09 -7.95
CA GLN A 48 -5.14 2.00 -8.24
C GLN A 48 -4.63 3.41 -8.59
N TYR A 49 -3.63 3.91 -7.87
CA TYR A 49 -2.98 5.18 -8.21
C TYR A 49 -2.27 5.15 -9.57
N GLN A 50 -1.60 4.05 -9.92
CA GLN A 50 -1.04 3.88 -11.26
C GLN A 50 -2.11 4.01 -12.35
N VAL A 51 -3.27 3.36 -12.16
CA VAL A 51 -4.38 3.44 -13.12
C VAL A 51 -4.90 4.88 -13.22
N ALA A 52 -5.05 5.58 -12.09
CA ALA A 52 -5.47 6.97 -12.05
C ALA A 52 -4.50 7.91 -12.76
N LEU A 53 -3.19 7.75 -12.54
CA LEU A 53 -2.15 8.52 -13.23
C LEU A 53 -2.15 8.27 -14.74
N ASN A 54 -2.37 7.03 -15.16
CA ASN A 54 -2.51 6.71 -16.58
C ASN A 54 -3.78 7.33 -17.17
N SER A 55 -4.89 7.32 -16.43
CA SER A 55 -6.13 7.98 -16.85
C SER A 55 -5.96 9.50 -16.97
N PHE A 56 -5.23 10.12 -16.03
CA PHE A 56 -4.87 11.54 -16.12
C PHE A 56 -4.07 11.81 -17.40
N ALA A 57 -3.04 11.02 -17.66
CA ALA A 57 -2.20 11.21 -18.84
C ALA A 57 -2.98 11.07 -20.16
N ASN A 58 -3.92 10.11 -20.23
CA ASN A 58 -4.79 9.94 -21.40
C ASN A 58 -5.61 11.20 -21.69
N SER A 59 -6.08 11.90 -20.67
CA SER A 59 -6.84 13.14 -20.83
C SER A 59 -5.96 14.39 -21.05
N ASN A 60 -4.65 14.31 -20.79
CA ASN A 60 -3.75 15.46 -20.77
C ASN A 60 -2.52 15.26 -21.67
N SER A 61 -2.74 14.89 -22.94
CA SER A 61 -1.69 14.79 -23.96
C SER A 61 -0.52 13.85 -23.60
N MET A 62 -0.82 12.75 -22.90
CA MET A 62 0.16 11.77 -22.40
C MET A 62 1.16 12.33 -21.38
N LEU A 63 0.83 13.46 -20.74
CA LEU A 63 1.64 14.04 -19.67
C LEU A 63 1.00 13.76 -18.31
N TYR A 64 1.86 13.43 -17.36
CA TYR A 64 1.49 13.12 -15.98
C TYR A 64 1.44 14.39 -15.12
N PRO A 65 0.72 14.35 -13.98
CA PRO A 65 0.62 15.52 -13.12
C PRO A 65 1.98 15.75 -12.41
N ALA A 66 2.52 16.95 -12.56
CA ALA A 66 3.84 17.28 -12.04
C ALA A 66 3.88 17.38 -10.51
N SER A 67 5.02 17.02 -9.93
CA SER A 67 5.36 17.25 -8.52
C SER A 67 6.79 17.79 -8.47
N THR A 68 7.04 18.82 -7.67
CA THR A 68 8.38 19.43 -7.55
C THR A 68 9.28 18.68 -6.57
N THR A 69 8.68 17.97 -5.62
CA THR A 69 9.35 17.15 -4.61
C THR A 69 8.64 15.81 -4.42
N THR A 70 9.20 14.95 -3.59
CA THR A 70 8.47 13.77 -3.09
C THR A 70 7.30 14.25 -2.22
N SER A 71 6.09 13.80 -2.55
CA SER A 71 4.86 14.11 -1.83
C SER A 71 4.12 12.83 -1.46
N SER A 72 3.21 12.92 -0.49
CA SER A 72 2.23 11.85 -0.27
C SER A 72 1.26 11.84 -1.43
N ILE A 73 1.11 10.70 -2.11
CA ILE A 73 0.14 10.56 -3.19
C ILE A 73 -1.30 10.72 -2.67
N SER A 74 -1.55 10.41 -1.39
CA SER A 74 -2.89 10.50 -0.81
C SER A 74 -3.38 11.96 -0.73
N SER A 75 -2.51 12.88 -0.29
CA SER A 75 -2.81 14.31 -0.26
C SER A 75 -2.76 14.92 -1.66
N PHE A 76 -1.79 14.51 -2.49
CA PHE A 76 -1.70 14.94 -3.89
C PHE A 76 -2.97 14.57 -4.67
N CYS A 77 -3.48 13.36 -4.45
CA CYS A 77 -4.69 12.86 -5.09
C CYS A 77 -5.90 13.75 -4.80
N SER A 78 -6.03 14.23 -3.56
CA SER A 78 -7.18 15.02 -3.12
C SER A 78 -7.28 16.36 -3.86
N SER A 79 -6.16 16.87 -4.37
CA SER A 79 -6.10 18.13 -5.12
C SER A 79 -6.14 17.94 -6.63
N TYR A 80 -5.53 16.86 -7.15
CA TYR A 80 -5.22 16.75 -8.59
C TYR A 80 -5.70 15.48 -9.28
N LEU A 81 -6.10 14.44 -8.53
CA LEU A 81 -6.51 13.15 -9.09
C LEU A 81 -7.96 12.75 -8.79
N THR A 82 -8.74 13.56 -8.07
CA THR A 82 -10.12 13.24 -7.67
C THR A 82 -11.06 12.89 -8.82
N ASN A 83 -10.82 13.42 -10.02
CA ASN A 83 -11.60 13.09 -11.22
C ASN A 83 -11.20 11.75 -11.87
N TYR A 84 -10.09 11.14 -11.44
CA TYR A 84 -9.49 9.95 -12.05
C TYR A 84 -9.45 8.74 -11.10
N ILE A 85 -9.80 8.92 -9.83
CA ILE A 85 -9.86 7.85 -8.82
C ILE A 85 -11.00 8.10 -7.83
N GLN A 86 -11.71 7.04 -7.46
CA GLN A 86 -12.81 7.11 -6.50
C GLN A 86 -12.25 7.06 -5.07
N GLY A 87 -11.81 8.21 -4.59
CA GLY A 87 -11.23 8.39 -3.25
C GLY A 87 -9.71 8.23 -3.21
N CYS A 88 -9.10 8.92 -2.25
CA CYS A 88 -7.65 8.90 -2.07
C CYS A 88 -7.29 7.98 -0.90
N PHE A 89 -6.84 6.77 -1.25
CA PHE A 89 -6.41 5.75 -0.29
C PHE A 89 -5.18 6.20 0.49
N GLN A 90 -5.19 5.91 1.79
CA GLN A 90 -4.09 6.16 2.72
C GLN A 90 -3.88 4.92 3.59
N ASP A 91 -2.63 4.63 3.94
CA ASP A 91 -2.35 3.53 4.86
C ASP A 91 -2.79 3.88 6.28
N ILE A 92 -3.56 3.01 6.93
CA ILE A 92 -4.07 3.26 8.29
C ILE A 92 -2.96 3.43 9.34
N PHE A 93 -1.78 2.84 9.11
CA PHE A 93 -0.61 2.98 9.99
C PHE A 93 0.19 4.25 9.72
N ASN A 94 -0.06 5.00 8.64
CA ASN A 94 0.59 6.29 8.42
C ASN A 94 0.37 7.25 9.61
N LEU A 95 -0.81 7.20 10.22
CA LEU A 95 -1.17 8.01 11.40
C LEU A 95 -0.32 7.69 12.64
N ARG A 96 0.31 6.52 12.68
CA ARG A 96 1.18 6.07 13.78
C ARG A 96 2.66 6.11 13.42
N ASP A 97 2.98 5.83 12.16
CA ASP A 97 4.32 5.87 11.59
C ASP A 97 4.23 6.38 10.13
N SER A 98 4.64 7.63 9.92
CA SER A 98 4.62 8.28 8.60
C SER A 98 5.52 7.60 7.57
N SER A 99 6.40 6.69 7.99
CA SER A 99 7.20 5.85 7.07
C SER A 99 6.35 4.96 6.16
N PHE A 100 5.09 4.70 6.54
CA PHE A 100 4.13 3.91 5.74
C PHE A 100 3.32 4.75 4.75
N ASP A 101 3.64 6.03 4.58
CA ASP A 101 3.02 6.84 3.54
C ASP A 101 3.25 6.27 2.13
N TYR A 102 2.30 6.57 1.26
CA TYR A 102 2.39 6.28 -0.16
C TYR A 102 3.05 7.48 -0.84
N ASN A 103 4.27 7.26 -1.33
CA ASN A 103 5.10 8.34 -1.85
C ASN A 103 4.92 8.46 -3.37
N TYR A 104 4.96 9.69 -3.85
CA TYR A 104 4.93 10.06 -5.26
C TYR A 104 6.03 11.05 -5.57
N GLN A 105 6.73 10.83 -6.67
CA GLN A 105 7.62 11.82 -7.27
C GLN A 105 7.43 11.80 -8.77
N ALA A 106 7.41 12.97 -9.38
CA ALA A 106 7.32 13.14 -10.82
C ALA A 106 8.37 14.14 -11.30
N GLN A 107 8.76 14.05 -12.56
CA GLN A 107 9.71 14.98 -13.17
C GLN A 107 9.01 15.83 -14.23
N SER A 108 8.86 17.12 -13.94
CA SER A 108 8.38 18.11 -14.93
C SER A 108 9.39 18.30 -16.06
N ARG A 109 8.89 18.48 -17.28
CA ARG A 109 9.67 18.78 -18.49
C ARG A 109 10.43 20.12 -18.41
N SER A 110 9.97 21.07 -17.61
CA SER A 110 10.48 22.45 -17.54
C SER A 110 11.40 22.71 -16.33
N GLY A 111 11.67 21.71 -15.48
CA GLY A 111 12.57 21.87 -14.32
C GLY A 111 12.01 22.72 -13.16
N GLY A 112 10.77 23.21 -13.29
CA GLY A 112 10.07 24.06 -12.31
C GLY A 112 8.57 24.12 -12.58
N GLY A 113 7.96 22.95 -12.82
CA GLY A 113 6.56 22.85 -13.22
C GLY A 113 5.57 23.16 -12.11
N ILE A 114 4.38 23.60 -12.52
CA ILE A 114 3.26 23.85 -11.60
C ILE A 114 2.79 22.51 -11.03
N ILE A 115 2.67 22.40 -9.72
CA ILE A 115 2.22 21.14 -9.08
C ILE A 115 0.82 20.78 -9.60
N GLY A 116 0.66 19.54 -10.04
CA GLY A 116 -0.59 19.02 -10.60
C GLY A 116 -0.84 19.37 -12.08
N SER A 117 -0.02 20.24 -12.70
CA SER A 117 -0.14 20.50 -14.13
C SER A 117 0.37 19.31 -14.94
N ALA A 118 -0.18 19.13 -16.14
CA ALA A 118 0.19 18.06 -17.05
C ALA A 118 1.52 18.35 -17.75
N GLU A 119 2.62 18.24 -17.02
CA GLU A 119 3.98 18.56 -17.50
C GLU A 119 4.99 17.43 -17.24
N ALA A 120 4.63 16.42 -16.45
CA ALA A 120 5.56 15.37 -16.10
C ALA A 120 5.64 14.28 -17.18
N THR A 121 6.86 13.84 -17.46
CA THR A 121 7.12 12.75 -18.43
C THR A 121 7.43 11.43 -17.73
N LYS A 122 7.83 11.49 -16.45
CA LYS A 122 8.20 10.34 -15.64
C LYS A 122 7.64 10.51 -14.23
N TRP A 123 7.29 9.39 -13.62
CA TRP A 123 6.88 9.32 -12.23
C TRP A 123 7.26 7.99 -11.59
N VAL A 124 7.35 8.00 -10.27
CA VAL A 124 7.57 6.81 -9.44
C VAL A 124 6.66 6.90 -8.22
N LEU A 125 6.01 5.78 -7.92
CA LEU A 125 5.23 5.54 -6.71
C LEU A 125 5.94 4.49 -5.87
N TRP A 126 5.94 4.67 -4.55
CA TRP A 126 6.45 3.63 -3.66
C TRP A 126 5.84 3.67 -2.26
N ALA A 127 5.79 2.51 -1.60
CA ALA A 127 5.34 2.36 -0.22
C ALA A 127 6.20 1.33 0.52
N LYS A 128 6.45 1.57 1.81
CA LYS A 128 7.17 0.65 2.68
C LYS A 128 6.32 -0.58 2.96
N LEU A 129 6.91 -1.77 2.88
CA LEU A 129 6.27 -3.03 3.28
C LEU A 129 6.60 -3.33 4.74
N GLU A 130 5.63 -3.90 5.46
CA GLU A 130 5.80 -4.34 6.85
C GLU A 130 6.66 -5.60 6.96
N VAL A 131 6.72 -6.39 5.90
CA VAL A 131 7.53 -7.62 5.84
C VAL A 131 8.79 -7.40 4.99
N GLY A 132 9.95 -7.72 5.57
CA GLY A 132 11.19 -7.89 4.84
C GLY A 132 12.03 -6.64 4.59
N SER A 133 11.71 -5.49 5.19
CA SER A 133 12.46 -4.22 5.04
C SER A 133 12.64 -3.82 3.57
N LYS A 134 11.51 -3.76 2.85
CA LYS A 134 11.46 -3.47 1.41
C LYS A 134 10.47 -2.35 1.13
N TYR A 135 10.66 -1.71 -0.02
CA TYR A 135 9.66 -0.87 -0.68
C TYR A 135 9.03 -1.65 -1.83
N TRP A 136 7.72 -1.50 -1.99
CA TRP A 136 7.05 -1.81 -3.25
C TRP A 136 7.11 -0.57 -4.13
N VAL A 137 7.60 -0.72 -5.35
CA VAL A 137 7.83 0.39 -6.28
C VAL A 137 7.04 0.15 -7.57
N VAL A 138 6.42 1.20 -8.07
CA VAL A 138 5.68 1.23 -9.34
C VAL A 138 6.19 2.41 -10.14
N CYS A 139 6.59 2.19 -11.39
CA CYS A 139 7.19 3.21 -12.24
C CYS A 139 6.35 3.51 -13.48
N SER A 140 6.50 4.72 -14.03
CA SER A 140 5.82 5.16 -15.26
C SER A 140 6.20 4.36 -16.51
N ASN A 141 7.34 3.65 -16.50
CA ASN A 141 7.78 2.76 -17.58
C ASN A 141 7.19 1.33 -17.49
N GLY A 142 6.25 1.10 -16.57
CA GLY A 142 5.59 -0.20 -16.39
C GLY A 142 6.34 -1.18 -15.49
N LYS A 143 7.57 -0.87 -15.06
CA LYS A 143 8.27 -1.71 -14.08
C LYS A 143 7.58 -1.64 -12.71
N VAL A 144 7.41 -2.80 -12.11
CA VAL A 144 6.84 -2.97 -10.77
C VAL A 144 7.63 -4.04 -10.02
N GLY A 145 7.95 -3.80 -8.75
CA GLY A 145 8.72 -4.76 -7.98
C GLY A 145 9.11 -4.31 -6.58
N GLU A 146 9.81 -5.19 -5.89
CA GLU A 146 10.34 -4.93 -4.56
C GLU A 146 11.78 -4.41 -4.62
N LYS A 147 12.10 -3.43 -3.78
CA LYS A 147 13.47 -2.94 -3.58
C LYS A 147 13.82 -2.93 -2.09
N ALA A 148 15.05 -3.24 -1.73
CA ALA A 148 15.52 -3.13 -0.35
C ALA A 148 15.37 -1.68 0.16
N SER A 149 15.01 -1.50 1.43
CA SER A 149 14.88 -0.16 2.02
C SER A 149 16.22 0.51 2.27
N THR A 150 17.28 -0.27 2.48
CA THR A 150 18.64 0.22 2.66
C THR A 150 19.19 0.78 1.36
N GLY A 151 19.58 2.05 1.35
CA GLY A 151 20.10 2.73 0.16
C GLY A 151 19.04 3.03 -0.90
N PHE A 152 17.75 2.99 -0.55
CA PHE A 152 16.68 3.38 -1.45
C PHE A 152 16.67 4.90 -1.64
N ILE A 153 16.93 5.36 -2.87
CA ILE A 153 16.92 6.78 -3.23
C ILE A 153 16.15 6.92 -4.55
N VAL A 154 15.25 7.91 -4.60
CA VAL A 154 14.56 8.32 -5.83
C VAL A 154 14.94 9.77 -6.11
N THR A 155 15.62 9.98 -7.24
CA THR A 155 16.08 11.30 -7.68
C THR A 155 15.52 11.58 -9.08
N GLY A 156 14.80 12.71 -9.22
CA GLY A 156 14.25 13.14 -10.50
C GLY A 156 13.25 12.15 -11.10
N ALA A 157 12.48 11.45 -10.27
CA ALA A 157 11.53 10.41 -10.68
C ALA A 157 12.13 9.31 -11.58
N ASN A 158 13.42 9.01 -11.42
CA ASN A 158 14.02 7.86 -12.08
C ASN A 158 13.60 6.57 -11.36
N CYS A 159 13.18 5.58 -12.14
CA CYS A 159 12.76 4.29 -11.60
C CYS A 159 13.94 3.59 -10.92
N PRO A 160 13.83 3.20 -9.63
CA PRO A 160 14.90 2.52 -8.89
C PRO A 160 14.95 0.99 -9.12
N LEU A 161 14.09 0.47 -10.01
CA LEU A 161 13.97 -0.94 -10.41
C LEU A 161 14.73 -1.26 -11.70
#